data_AF-A0A7J7KKP0-F1
#
_entry.id   AF-A0A7J7KKP0-F1
#
_cell.length_a   1.000
_cell.length_b   1.000
_cell.length_c   1.000
_cell.angle_alpha   90.00
_cell.angle_beta   90.00
_cell.angle_gamma   90.00
#
_symmetry.space_group_name_H-M   'P 1'
#
loop_
_entity.id
_entity.type
_entity.pdbx_description
1 polymer ?
#
loop_
_entity_poly.entity_id
_entity_poly.type
_entity_poly.pdbx_seq_one_letter_code
_entity_poly.pdbx_strand_id
1 'polypeptide(L)'
;MNINSKIESEQCNELNGCAFQFITSLGLEQVRDLQSKHAVSKGHLLSTPRNVLLRIIKDVGKLAEIFQEKNEVRDGVPEFADIERATLRFLLSGILINLTHLSQICHVDLSRAVLDKFHHNAAKYPAAQVYGSSKKYNEYPENNQKSSVENVLSNENGRGDLVDNFNGLQGQTFKFKSNLNIDRIREIQSKFVADRNWHQFHTLAMCCLL
;
A
#
# COMPACT_ATOMS: atom_id res chain seq x y z
N MET A 1 24.19 -1.77 -22.87
CA MET A 1 23.43 -0.56 -22.48
C MET A 1 23.17 -0.62 -20.99
N ASN A 2 23.77 0.28 -20.24
CA ASN A 2 23.81 0.26 -18.77
C ASN A 2 22.48 0.79 -18.20
N ILE A 3 21.84 0.01 -17.33
CA ILE A 3 20.54 0.38 -16.71
C ILE A 3 20.71 1.64 -15.85
N ASN A 4 21.91 1.91 -15.34
CA ASN A 4 22.21 3.10 -14.56
C ASN A 4 22.04 4.41 -15.36
N SER A 5 22.31 4.40 -16.67
CA SER A 5 22.23 5.63 -17.47
C SER A 5 20.80 6.07 -17.80
N LYS A 6 19.79 5.22 -17.54
CA LYS A 6 18.37 5.56 -17.74
C LYS A 6 17.67 5.95 -16.43
N ILE A 7 18.25 5.60 -15.29
CA ILE A 7 17.74 5.97 -13.95
C ILE A 7 18.34 7.32 -13.51
N GLU A 8 19.55 7.66 -13.97
CA GLU A 8 20.19 8.95 -13.67
C GLU A 8 19.55 10.14 -14.40
N SER A 9 18.81 9.93 -15.50
CA SER A 9 18.16 11.02 -16.25
C SER A 9 16.84 11.53 -15.64
N GLU A 10 16.38 10.94 -14.53
CA GLU A 10 15.20 11.39 -13.76
C GLU A 10 15.61 11.94 -12.38
N GLN A 11 16.82 12.48 -12.26
CA GLN A 11 17.20 13.29 -11.10
C GLN A 11 16.44 14.62 -11.13
N CYS A 12 15.40 14.69 -10.29
CA CYS A 12 14.91 15.86 -9.56
C CYS A 12 15.18 17.22 -10.23
N ASN A 13 14.39 17.55 -11.26
CA ASN A 13 14.13 18.96 -11.55
C ASN A 13 13.36 19.52 -10.36
N GLU A 14 13.98 20.50 -9.69
CA GLU A 14 13.33 21.40 -8.75
C GLU A 14 12.10 22.02 -9.41
N LEU A 15 10.92 21.47 -9.11
CA LEU A 15 9.65 22.06 -9.49
C LEU A 15 9.32 23.16 -8.49
N ASN A 16 9.89 24.34 -8.73
CA ASN A 16 9.36 25.59 -8.19
C ASN A 16 7.90 25.75 -8.68
N GLY A 17 6.94 25.32 -7.85
CA GLY A 17 5.52 25.64 -7.99
C GLY A 17 4.56 24.53 -8.45
N CYS A 18 5.01 23.28 -8.64
CA CYS A 18 4.08 22.18 -8.95
C CYS A 18 3.63 21.46 -7.67
N ALA A 19 2.34 21.19 -7.53
CA ALA A 19 1.80 20.41 -6.42
C ALA A 19 2.42 18.99 -6.39
N PHE A 20 2.61 18.42 -5.20
CA PHE A 20 3.15 17.07 -5.05
C PHE A 20 2.31 16.05 -5.84
N GLN A 21 2.96 15.23 -6.66
CA GLN A 21 2.33 14.18 -7.44
C GLN A 21 3.20 12.93 -7.50
N PHE A 22 2.57 11.75 -7.42
CA PHE A 22 3.25 10.48 -7.65
C PHE A 22 3.47 10.25 -9.15
N ILE A 23 4.55 9.55 -9.50
CA ILE A 23 4.78 9.09 -10.87
C ILE A 23 3.65 8.11 -11.25
N THR A 24 2.96 8.39 -12.35
CA THR A 24 1.81 7.60 -12.83
C THR A 24 2.22 6.41 -13.71
N SER A 25 3.43 6.43 -14.26
CA SER A 25 3.94 5.40 -15.17
C SER A 25 4.41 4.12 -14.47
N LEU A 26 4.60 4.16 -13.15
CA LEU A 26 5.15 3.04 -12.37
C LEU A 26 4.06 2.35 -11.52
N GLY A 27 3.55 1.23 -12.02
CA GLY A 27 2.63 0.34 -11.29
C GLY A 27 3.35 -0.81 -10.58
N LEU A 28 2.60 -1.58 -9.79
CA LEU A 28 3.14 -2.71 -9.00
C LEU A 28 3.76 -3.81 -9.89
N GLU A 29 3.21 -4.05 -11.08
CA GLU A 29 3.77 -5.01 -12.04
C GLU A 29 5.11 -4.55 -12.61
N GLN A 30 5.27 -3.25 -12.87
CA GLN A 30 6.54 -2.69 -13.30
C GLN A 30 7.59 -2.80 -12.18
N VAL A 31 7.21 -2.58 -10.91
CA VAL A 31 8.10 -2.79 -9.76
C VAL A 31 8.55 -4.27 -9.70
N ARG A 32 7.61 -5.21 -9.81
CA ARG A 32 7.90 -6.66 -9.82
C ARG A 32 8.84 -7.06 -10.95
N ASP A 33 8.61 -6.54 -12.15
CA ASP A 33 9.44 -6.78 -13.33
C ASP A 33 10.85 -6.24 -13.15
N LEU A 34 10.99 -5.02 -12.59
CA LEU A 34 12.29 -4.44 -12.27
C LEU A 34 13.04 -5.31 -11.26
N GLN A 35 12.38 -5.78 -10.21
CA GLN A 35 12.98 -6.68 -9.22
C GLN A 35 13.43 -8.00 -9.83
N SER A 36 12.58 -8.61 -10.67
CA SER A 36 12.87 -9.89 -11.33
C SER A 36 14.09 -9.78 -12.24
N LYS A 37 14.21 -8.68 -13.00
CA LYS A 37 15.38 -8.41 -13.86
C LYS A 37 16.67 -8.24 -13.04
N HIS A 38 16.61 -7.58 -11.89
CA HIS A 38 17.77 -7.40 -11.02
C HIS A 38 18.17 -8.70 -10.31
N ALA A 39 17.21 -9.54 -9.89
CA ALA A 39 17.47 -10.80 -9.19
C ALA A 39 18.25 -11.80 -10.06
N VAL A 40 17.96 -11.87 -11.37
CA VAL A 40 18.67 -12.73 -12.33
C VAL A 40 20.16 -12.40 -12.41
N SER A 41 20.53 -11.12 -12.27
CA SER A 41 21.93 -10.66 -12.33
C SER A 41 22.77 -10.99 -11.08
N LYS A 42 22.16 -11.37 -9.95
CA LYS A 42 22.85 -11.53 -8.65
C LYS A 42 22.84 -12.95 -8.07
N GLY A 43 22.45 -13.98 -8.83
CA GLY A 43 22.53 -15.38 -8.37
C GLY A 43 21.75 -15.62 -7.07
N HIS A 44 20.47 -15.27 -7.08
CA HIS A 44 19.63 -15.11 -5.88
C HIS A 44 19.61 -16.36 -4.97
N LEU A 45 20.06 -16.22 -3.71
CA LEU A 45 19.59 -17.09 -2.62
C LEU A 45 18.06 -16.94 -2.52
N LEU A 46 17.32 -18.01 -2.79
CA LEU A 46 15.86 -18.07 -2.68
C LEU A 46 15.42 -17.46 -1.35
N SER A 47 14.83 -16.27 -1.40
CA SER A 47 14.35 -15.60 -0.19
C SER A 47 13.01 -16.19 0.21
N THR A 48 12.97 -16.85 1.37
CA THR A 48 11.73 -17.38 1.92
C THR A 48 10.79 -16.24 2.30
N PRO A 49 9.45 -16.46 2.33
CA PRO A 49 8.48 -15.45 2.78
C PRO A 49 8.84 -14.83 4.12
N ARG A 50 9.33 -15.65 5.06
CA ARG A 50 9.81 -15.18 6.37
C ARG A 50 10.97 -14.18 6.25
N ASN A 51 11.97 -14.46 5.41
CA ASN A 51 13.14 -13.59 5.28
C ASN A 51 12.77 -12.24 4.68
N VAL A 52 11.84 -12.22 3.73
CA VAL A 52 11.37 -10.99 3.09
C VAL A 52 10.53 -10.16 4.07
N LEU A 53 9.66 -10.81 4.84
CA LEU A 53 8.92 -10.15 5.92
C LEU A 53 9.87 -9.48 6.93
N LEU A 54 10.93 -10.17 7.35
CA LEU A 54 11.91 -9.59 8.29
C LEU A 54 12.65 -8.38 7.71
N ARG A 55 12.86 -8.30 6.38
CA ARG A 55 13.40 -7.10 5.72
C ARG A 55 12.42 -5.93 5.78
N ILE A 56 11.13 -6.18 5.55
CA ILE A 56 10.09 -5.16 5.70
C ILE A 56 10.08 -4.62 7.13
N ILE A 57 10.05 -5.51 8.13
CA ILE A 57 10.04 -5.11 9.53
C ILE A 57 11.29 -4.30 9.91
N LYS A 58 12.46 -4.68 9.38
CA LYS A 58 13.70 -3.91 9.58
C LYS A 58 13.58 -2.48 9.05
N ASP A 59 13.07 -2.30 7.82
CA ASP A 59 12.95 -0.97 7.22
C ASP A 59 11.85 -0.14 7.91
N VAL A 60 10.75 -0.77 8.33
CA VAL A 60 9.71 -0.13 9.16
C VAL A 60 10.26 0.31 10.52
N GLY A 61 11.08 -0.51 11.18
CA GLY A 61 11.72 -0.17 12.45
C GLY A 61 12.63 1.05 12.32
N LYS A 62 13.50 1.07 11.31
CA LYS A 62 14.34 2.24 11.00
C LYS A 62 13.53 3.48 10.64
N LEU A 63 12.41 3.30 9.94
CA LEU A 63 11.52 4.39 9.62
C LEU A 63 10.93 4.99 10.91
N ALA A 64 10.51 4.14 11.84
CA ALA A 64 10.01 4.56 13.14
C ALA A 64 11.08 5.29 13.97
N GLU A 65 12.34 4.82 13.98
CA GLU A 65 13.47 5.48 14.66
C GLU A 65 13.62 6.94 14.22
N ILE A 66 13.61 7.21 12.91
CA ILE A 66 13.78 8.58 12.37
C ILE A 66 12.66 9.52 12.85
N PHE A 67 11.43 9.02 12.96
CA PHE A 67 10.30 9.81 13.45
C PHE A 67 10.30 9.93 14.98
N GLN A 68 10.73 8.90 15.69
CA GLN A 68 10.81 8.90 17.16
C GLN A 68 11.80 9.95 17.69
N GLU A 69 12.87 10.23 16.96
CA GLU A 69 13.85 11.25 17.32
C GLU A 69 13.31 12.69 17.17
N LYS A 70 12.13 12.86 16.58
CA LYS A 70 11.51 14.17 16.35
C LYS A 70 10.35 14.38 17.33
N ASN A 71 10.04 15.65 17.58
CA ASN A 71 8.81 16.04 18.25
C ASN A 71 7.65 16.00 17.25
N GLU A 72 6.84 17.04 17.15
CA GLU A 72 5.85 17.15 16.08
C GLU A 72 6.54 17.28 14.72
N VAL A 73 6.17 16.41 13.78
CA VAL A 73 6.65 16.44 12.39
C VAL A 73 5.52 16.96 11.52
N ARG A 74 5.77 18.06 10.80
CA ARG A 74 4.76 18.67 9.94
C ARG A 74 4.70 18.00 8.57
N ASP A 75 3.58 18.19 7.87
CA ASP A 75 3.42 17.79 6.48
C ASP A 75 4.59 18.33 5.63
N GLY A 76 5.15 17.48 4.77
CA GLY A 76 6.34 17.80 3.99
C GLY A 76 7.67 17.69 4.75
N VAL A 77 7.65 17.28 6.02
CA VAL A 77 8.82 17.01 6.87
C VAL A 77 9.91 18.11 6.87
N PRO A 78 9.57 19.41 7.02
CA PRO A 78 10.56 20.49 6.98
C PRO A 78 11.60 20.40 8.11
N GLU A 79 11.30 19.68 9.20
CA GLU A 79 12.20 19.45 10.33
C GLU A 79 13.34 18.46 10.01
N PHE A 80 13.24 17.74 8.89
CA PHE A 80 14.22 16.72 8.54
C PHE A 80 15.43 17.39 7.87
N ALA A 81 16.64 16.91 8.14
CA ALA A 81 17.82 17.23 7.35
C ALA A 81 17.77 16.52 5.98
N ASP A 82 18.60 16.96 5.02
CA ASP A 82 18.65 16.33 3.68
C ASP A 82 18.97 14.83 3.74
N ILE A 83 19.87 14.44 4.64
CA ILE A 83 20.22 13.04 4.86
C ILE A 83 19.04 12.22 5.41
N GLU A 84 18.23 12.81 6.29
CA GLU A 84 17.05 12.17 6.86
C GLU A 84 15.95 12.04 5.79
N ARG A 85 15.73 13.08 4.97
CA ARG A 85 14.82 13.03 3.81
C ARG A 85 15.24 11.95 2.80
N ALA A 86 16.53 11.86 2.50
CA ALA A 86 17.06 10.82 1.64
C ALA A 86 16.83 9.42 2.24
N THR A 87 17.07 9.27 3.55
CA THR A 87 16.86 8.01 4.28
C THR A 87 15.39 7.61 4.29
N LEU A 88 14.48 8.54 4.58
CA LEU A 88 13.02 8.37 4.49
C LEU A 88 12.61 7.82 3.11
N ARG A 89 13.10 8.45 2.03
CA ARG A 89 12.83 8.01 0.66
C ARG A 89 13.29 6.57 0.41
N PHE A 90 14.49 6.21 0.88
CA PHE A 90 15.03 4.86 0.72
C PHE A 90 14.24 3.80 1.52
N LEU A 91 13.86 4.11 2.76
CA LEU A 91 13.11 3.19 3.61
C LEU A 91 11.69 2.95 3.07
N LEU A 92 10.96 4.00 2.68
CA LEU A 92 9.63 3.86 2.05
C LEU A 92 9.70 3.03 0.77
N SER A 93 10.72 3.27 -0.07
CA SER A 93 10.95 2.48 -1.28
C SER A 93 11.29 1.03 -0.96
N GLY A 94 12.14 0.78 0.03
CA GLY A 94 12.51 -0.56 0.48
C GLY A 94 11.31 -1.37 0.99
N ILE A 95 10.42 -0.72 1.74
CA ILE A 95 9.17 -1.33 2.20
C ILE A 95 8.29 -1.73 1.01
N LEU A 96 8.03 -0.81 0.06
CA LEU A 96 7.21 -1.09 -1.11
C LEU A 96 7.79 -2.23 -1.95
N ILE A 97 9.09 -2.17 -2.25
CA ILE A 97 9.82 -3.20 -3.00
C ILE A 97 9.68 -4.56 -2.30
N ASN A 98 9.98 -4.65 -1.01
CA ASN A 98 9.90 -5.93 -0.31
C ASN A 98 8.44 -6.42 -0.14
N LEU A 99 7.45 -5.53 -0.03
CA LEU A 99 6.03 -5.91 -0.08
C LEU A 99 5.65 -6.51 -1.43
N THR A 100 6.04 -5.89 -2.53
CA THR A 100 5.82 -6.41 -3.88
C THR A 100 6.46 -7.79 -4.05
N HIS A 101 7.69 -7.97 -3.55
CA HIS A 101 8.38 -9.25 -3.61
C HIS A 101 7.70 -10.31 -2.73
N LEU A 102 7.28 -9.94 -1.52
CA LEU A 102 6.56 -10.84 -0.61
C LEU A 102 5.27 -11.33 -1.26
N SER A 103 4.50 -10.42 -1.86
CA SER A 103 3.29 -10.76 -2.62
C SER A 103 3.59 -11.73 -3.76
N GLN A 104 4.69 -11.53 -4.50
CA GLN A 104 5.09 -12.45 -5.57
C GLN A 104 5.39 -13.87 -5.06
N ILE A 105 6.19 -14.02 -4.00
CA ILE A 105 6.57 -15.34 -3.47
C ILE A 105 5.46 -16.00 -2.66
N CYS A 106 4.50 -15.22 -2.16
CA CYS A 106 3.26 -15.71 -1.55
C CYS A 106 2.14 -15.93 -2.57
N HIS A 107 2.35 -15.61 -3.85
CA HIS A 107 1.32 -15.69 -4.90
C HIS A 107 0.03 -14.90 -4.60
N VAL A 108 0.17 -13.72 -4.00
CA VAL A 108 -0.95 -12.81 -3.70
C VAL A 108 -0.96 -11.67 -4.70
N ASP A 109 -2.04 -11.50 -5.47
CA ASP A 109 -2.20 -10.32 -6.32
C ASP A 109 -2.49 -9.08 -5.46
N LEU A 110 -1.42 -8.39 -5.04
CA LEU A 110 -1.50 -7.20 -4.21
C LEU A 110 -2.34 -6.09 -4.84
N SER A 111 -2.28 -5.93 -6.17
CA SER A 111 -3.05 -4.89 -6.85
C SER A 111 -4.55 -5.17 -6.73
N ARG A 112 -4.95 -6.44 -6.88
CA ARG A 112 -6.33 -6.86 -6.67
C ARG A 112 -6.75 -6.74 -5.20
N ALA A 113 -5.91 -7.21 -4.28
CA ALA A 113 -6.18 -7.18 -2.84
C ALA A 113 -6.41 -5.74 -2.31
N VAL A 114 -5.67 -4.76 -2.81
CA VAL A 114 -5.88 -3.34 -2.47
C VAL A 114 -7.26 -2.85 -2.92
N LEU A 115 -7.67 -3.17 -4.16
CA LEU A 115 -9.00 -2.78 -4.66
C LEU A 115 -10.12 -3.45 -3.87
N ASP A 116 -10.00 -4.74 -3.57
CA ASP A 116 -10.99 -5.49 -2.80
C ASP A 116 -11.10 -4.93 -1.36
N LYS A 117 -9.98 -4.51 -0.75
CA LYS A 117 -9.99 -3.84 0.56
C LYS A 117 -10.72 -2.49 0.50
N PHE A 118 -10.56 -1.68 -0.55
CA PHE A 118 -11.34 -0.46 -0.72
C PHE A 118 -12.84 -0.72 -0.89
N HIS A 119 -13.22 -1.74 -1.67
CA HIS A 119 -14.62 -2.14 -1.82
C HIS A 119 -15.22 -2.61 -0.49
N HIS A 120 -14.48 -3.42 0.27
CA HIS A 120 -14.89 -3.85 1.61
C HIS A 120 -15.09 -2.67 2.56
N ASN A 121 -14.14 -1.72 2.59
CA ASN A 121 -14.26 -0.52 3.40
C ASN A 121 -15.46 0.36 2.96
N ALA A 122 -15.77 0.41 1.66
CA ALA A 122 -16.92 1.18 1.16
C ALA A 122 -18.26 0.60 1.61
N ALA A 123 -18.37 -0.74 1.65
CA ALA A 123 -19.54 -1.43 2.19
C ALA A 123 -19.66 -1.24 3.72
N LYS A 124 -18.53 -1.25 4.44
CA LYS A 124 -18.48 -1.04 5.89
C LYS A 124 -18.84 0.39 6.31
N TYR A 125 -18.56 1.36 5.45
CA TYR A 125 -18.84 2.78 5.69
C TYR A 125 -19.62 3.39 4.53
N PRO A 126 -20.93 3.14 4.39
CA PRO A 126 -21.72 3.68 3.26
C PRO A 126 -21.78 5.21 3.31
N ALA A 127 -21.45 5.89 2.21
CA ALA A 127 -21.35 7.36 2.19
C ALA A 127 -22.62 8.07 2.66
N ALA A 128 -23.79 7.57 2.28
CA ALA A 128 -25.08 8.11 2.69
C ALA A 128 -25.34 8.03 4.22
N GLN A 129 -24.75 7.05 4.91
CA GLN A 129 -24.94 6.85 6.35
C GLN A 129 -23.87 7.57 7.20
N VAL A 130 -22.68 7.81 6.63
CA VAL A 130 -21.51 8.28 7.37
C VAL A 130 -21.04 9.68 6.96
N TYR A 131 -21.80 10.37 6.12
CA TYR A 131 -21.46 11.72 5.66
C TYR A 131 -21.30 12.68 6.84
N GLY A 132 -20.11 13.27 6.99
CA GLY A 132 -19.78 14.17 8.08
C GLY A 132 -19.77 13.52 9.48
N SER A 133 -19.77 12.19 9.56
CA SER A 133 -19.77 11.42 10.80
C SER A 133 -18.52 10.56 10.88
N SER A 134 -17.82 10.62 12.01
CA SER A 134 -16.67 9.75 12.33
C SER A 134 -17.06 8.56 13.21
N LYS A 135 -18.36 8.29 13.36
CA LYS A 135 -18.85 7.17 14.17
C LYS A 135 -18.33 5.86 13.61
N LYS A 136 -17.90 4.96 14.50
CA LYS A 136 -17.51 3.62 14.09
C LYS A 136 -18.75 2.86 13.62
N TYR A 137 -18.53 1.87 12.75
CA TYR A 137 -19.58 1.06 12.15
C TYR A 137 -20.50 0.33 13.16
N ASN A 138 -20.06 0.19 14.40
CA ASN A 138 -20.83 -0.40 15.49
C ASN A 138 -21.85 0.58 16.14
N GLU A 139 -21.84 1.86 15.79
CA GLU A 139 -22.63 2.92 16.45
C GLU A 139 -23.86 3.37 15.64
N TYR A 140 -24.19 2.72 14.53
CA TYR A 140 -25.34 3.07 13.67
C TYR A 140 -26.65 2.42 14.15
N PRO A 141 -27.79 3.13 14.14
CA PRO A 141 -29.07 2.63 14.65
C PRO A 141 -29.67 1.46 13.86
N GLU A 142 -29.16 1.14 12.66
CA GLU A 142 -29.59 -0.02 11.86
C GLU A 142 -28.78 -1.31 12.10
N ASN A 143 -27.94 -1.37 13.15
CA ASN A 143 -27.13 -2.57 13.46
C ASN A 143 -27.91 -3.73 14.12
N ASN A 144 -29.15 -3.98 13.67
CA ASN A 144 -29.81 -5.27 13.87
C ASN A 144 -29.47 -6.29 12.77
N GLN A 145 -28.43 -6.05 11.99
CA GLN A 145 -27.69 -7.11 11.32
C GLN A 145 -26.37 -7.30 12.05
N LYS A 146 -26.32 -8.40 12.83
CA LYS A 146 -25.15 -8.92 13.54
C LYS A 146 -23.85 -8.57 12.82
N SER A 147 -22.97 -7.88 13.54
CA SER A 147 -21.57 -7.60 13.21
C SER A 147 -20.92 -8.69 12.34
N SER A 148 -20.80 -8.41 11.04
CA SER A 148 -20.18 -9.28 10.04
C SER A 148 -18.67 -9.53 10.23
N VAL A 149 -18.07 -9.12 11.35
CA VAL A 149 -16.66 -9.39 11.65
C VAL A 149 -16.48 -10.75 12.34
N GLU A 150 -17.44 -11.21 13.15
CA GLU A 150 -17.43 -12.60 13.66
C GLU A 150 -18.02 -13.61 12.67
N ASN A 151 -18.88 -13.17 11.73
CA ASN A 151 -19.46 -14.06 10.74
C ASN A 151 -18.63 -14.22 9.45
N VAL A 152 -17.77 -13.29 9.04
CA VAL A 152 -16.98 -13.45 7.80
C VAL A 152 -15.76 -14.34 7.98
N LEU A 153 -15.21 -14.46 9.19
CA LEU A 153 -14.19 -15.48 9.48
C LEU A 153 -14.78 -16.91 9.54
N SER A 154 -16.09 -17.02 9.81
CA SER A 154 -16.81 -18.27 10.12
C SER A 154 -17.72 -18.79 9.00
N ASN A 155 -18.02 -17.99 7.97
CA ASN A 155 -18.96 -18.38 6.91
C ASN A 155 -18.19 -18.94 5.70
N GLU A 156 -18.06 -20.27 5.65
CA GLU A 156 -17.31 -21.00 4.63
C GLU A 156 -17.88 -20.86 3.20
N ASN A 157 -19.09 -20.30 3.05
CA ASN A 157 -19.80 -20.23 1.77
C ASN A 157 -19.52 -18.97 0.93
N GLY A 158 -18.75 -17.99 1.45
CA GLY A 158 -18.39 -16.75 0.72
C GLY A 158 -16.90 -16.61 0.40
N ARG A 159 -16.07 -17.58 0.78
CA ARG A 159 -14.61 -17.56 0.59
C ARG A 159 -14.18 -17.89 -0.84
N GLY A 160 -15.07 -18.43 -1.68
CA GLY A 160 -14.73 -18.96 -3.00
C GLY A 160 -13.99 -17.97 -3.93
N ASP A 161 -14.26 -16.67 -3.80
CA ASP A 161 -13.68 -15.63 -4.66
C ASP A 161 -12.52 -14.84 -4.01
N LEU A 162 -12.27 -15.01 -2.71
CA LEU A 162 -11.21 -14.32 -1.96
C LEU A 162 -10.00 -15.21 -1.64
N VAL A 163 -10.10 -16.52 -1.91
CA VAL A 163 -8.96 -17.42 -1.82
C VAL A 163 -8.33 -17.50 -3.21
N ASP A 164 -7.22 -16.79 -3.42
CA ASP A 164 -6.31 -17.15 -4.50
C ASP A 164 -5.99 -18.64 -4.33
N ASN A 165 -6.34 -19.46 -5.32
CA ASN A 165 -6.30 -20.92 -5.23
C ASN A 165 -4.83 -21.37 -5.08
N PHE A 166 -4.34 -21.48 -3.84
CA PHE A 166 -2.93 -21.76 -3.51
C PHE A 166 -2.45 -23.14 -4.00
N ASN A 167 -3.35 -24.01 -4.45
CA ASN A 167 -3.09 -25.42 -4.75
C ASN A 167 -2.66 -25.72 -6.21
N GLY A 168 -2.12 -24.77 -6.98
CA GLY A 168 -1.85 -25.05 -8.41
C GLY A 168 -0.78 -24.26 -9.16
N LEU A 169 0.08 -23.46 -8.52
CA LEU A 169 1.00 -22.55 -9.24
C LEU A 169 2.47 -23.01 -9.31
N GLN A 170 2.73 -24.32 -9.28
CA GLN A 170 4.06 -24.81 -9.68
C GLN A 170 4.23 -24.66 -11.20
N GLY A 171 4.84 -23.56 -11.63
CA GLY A 171 5.31 -23.34 -13.00
C GLY A 171 4.66 -22.19 -13.78
N GLN A 172 3.68 -21.48 -13.23
CA GLN A 172 3.15 -20.27 -13.86
C GLN A 172 3.89 -19.01 -13.40
N THR A 173 4.17 -18.09 -14.33
CA THR A 173 4.78 -16.80 -14.02
C THR A 173 3.78 -15.91 -13.29
N PHE A 174 4.04 -15.58 -12.03
CA PHE A 174 3.20 -14.67 -11.24
C PHE A 174 3.25 -13.25 -11.84
N LYS A 175 2.07 -12.62 -11.96
CA LYS A 175 1.88 -11.24 -12.41
C LYS A 175 0.71 -10.59 -11.67
N PHE A 176 0.78 -9.29 -11.43
CA PHE A 176 -0.39 -8.55 -10.95
C PHE A 176 -1.39 -8.33 -12.11
N LYS A 177 -2.69 -8.50 -11.86
CA LYS A 177 -3.73 -8.45 -12.90
C LYS A 177 -4.12 -7.03 -13.31
N SER A 178 -3.82 -6.01 -12.50
CA SER A 178 -4.14 -4.62 -12.79
C SER A 178 -2.89 -3.74 -12.79
N ASN A 179 -2.89 -2.69 -13.62
CA ASN A 179 -1.86 -1.67 -13.65
C ASN A 179 -2.08 -0.63 -12.52
N LEU A 180 -2.25 -1.11 -11.29
CA LEU A 180 -2.46 -0.24 -10.14
C LEU A 180 -1.13 0.46 -9.81
N ASN A 181 -1.15 1.78 -9.82
CA ASN A 181 -0.04 2.64 -9.42
C ASN A 181 -0.42 3.45 -8.16
N ILE A 182 0.57 4.08 -7.55
CA ILE A 182 0.39 4.81 -6.28
C ILE A 182 -0.55 6.03 -6.46
N ASP A 183 -0.49 6.73 -7.60
CA ASP A 183 -1.36 7.88 -7.85
C ASP A 183 -2.84 7.44 -7.96
N ARG A 184 -3.11 6.30 -8.58
CA ARG A 184 -4.46 5.73 -8.67
C ARG A 184 -5.00 5.32 -7.30
N ILE A 185 -4.15 4.75 -6.44
CA ILE A 185 -4.52 4.46 -5.04
C ILE A 185 -4.87 5.76 -4.31
N ARG A 186 -4.05 6.82 -4.48
CA ARG A 186 -4.31 8.15 -3.92
C ARG A 186 -5.64 8.72 -4.39
N GLU A 187 -5.97 8.61 -5.68
CA GLU A 187 -7.26 9.06 -6.23
C GLU A 187 -8.45 8.32 -5.60
N ILE A 188 -8.38 6.99 -5.52
CA ILE A 188 -9.43 6.16 -4.91
C ILE A 188 -9.63 6.56 -3.45
N GLN A 189 -8.53 6.71 -2.71
CA GLN A 189 -8.55 7.15 -1.31
C GLN A 189 -9.13 8.56 -1.15
N SER A 190 -8.70 9.50 -2.01
CA SER A 190 -9.18 10.88 -1.98
C SER A 190 -10.68 10.96 -2.25
N LYS A 191 -11.16 10.21 -3.26
CA LYS A 191 -12.60 10.09 -3.55
C LYS A 191 -13.35 9.47 -2.38
N PHE A 192 -12.82 8.40 -1.79
CA PHE A 192 -13.44 7.71 -0.65
C PHE A 192 -13.67 8.67 0.53
N VAL A 193 -12.68 9.51 0.84
CA VAL A 193 -12.75 10.52 1.90
C VAL A 193 -13.68 11.68 1.51
N ALA A 194 -13.64 12.13 0.26
CA ALA A 194 -14.49 13.21 -0.26
C ALA A 194 -15.98 12.87 -0.20
N ASP A 195 -16.36 11.69 -0.69
CA ASP A 195 -17.76 11.24 -0.74
C ASP A 195 -18.40 11.18 0.66
N ARG A 196 -17.58 11.13 1.73
CA ARG A 196 -18.01 11.05 3.13
C ARG A 196 -17.82 12.34 3.91
N ASN A 197 -17.28 13.39 3.29
CA ASN A 197 -16.85 14.62 3.96
C ASN A 197 -15.96 14.34 5.19
N TRP A 198 -14.98 13.45 5.02
CA TRP A 198 -14.08 13.03 6.10
C TRP A 198 -12.79 13.84 6.20
N HIS A 199 -12.54 14.77 5.26
CA HIS A 199 -11.39 15.68 5.30
C HIS A 199 -11.33 16.52 6.60
N GLN A 200 -12.48 16.74 7.25
CA GLN A 200 -12.58 17.45 8.52
C GLN A 200 -12.03 16.66 9.72
N PHE A 201 -11.79 15.35 9.58
CA PHE A 201 -11.29 14.49 10.66
C PHE A 201 -9.81 14.16 10.43
N HIS A 202 -8.90 14.83 11.15
CA HIS A 202 -7.45 14.65 11.00
C HIS A 202 -6.93 13.24 11.36
N THR A 203 -7.65 12.46 12.17
CA THR A 203 -7.17 11.17 12.71
C THR A 203 -8.00 9.95 12.27
N LEU A 204 -9.31 10.13 12.09
CA LEU A 204 -10.25 9.01 11.94
C LEU A 204 -10.40 8.50 10.51
N ALA A 205 -10.20 9.37 9.51
CA ALA A 205 -10.28 8.98 8.10
C ALA A 205 -9.24 7.92 7.71
N MET A 206 -8.05 7.96 8.31
CA MET A 206 -6.98 6.97 8.09
C MET A 206 -7.21 5.67 8.85
N CYS A 207 -7.69 5.73 10.11
CA CYS A 207 -8.02 4.52 10.89
C CYS A 207 -9.16 3.70 10.30
N CYS A 208 -10.07 4.32 9.54
CA CYS A 208 -11.17 3.60 8.87
C CYS A 208 -10.74 2.90 7.56
N LEU A 209 -9.56 3.24 7.02
CA LEU A 209 -9.00 2.61 5.82
C LEU A 209 -8.13 1.37 6.15
N LEU A 210 -7.58 1.32 7.37
CA LEU A 210 -6.85 0.17 7.94
C LEU A 210 -7.85 -0.89 8.47
#